data_AF-A0A6P0IBQ1-F1
#
_entry.id   AF-A0A6P0IBQ1-F1
#
_cell.length_a   1.000
_cell.length_b   1.000
_cell.length_c   1.000
_cell.angle_alpha   90.00
_cell.angle_beta   90.00
_cell.angle_gamma   90.00
#
_symmetry.space_group_name_H-M   'P 1'
#
loop_
_entity.id
_entity.type
_entity.pdbx_description
1 polymer ?
#
loop_
_entity_poly.entity_id
_entity_poly.type
_entity_poly.pdbx_seq_one_letter_code
_entity_poly.pdbx_strand_id
1 'polypeptide(L)'
;MTIGIWVLGDQLWNEQSALNSCQKNHQNTPVILIESLSYVQQRRYHRQKLVFIWSAMRHFAEELRQQGWLVSYETADDFETPLQAWVTKNTITELRVMTPNDRPFAEI
;
A
#
# COMPACT_ATOMS: atom_id res chain seq x y z
N MET A 1 -1.71 -4.37 20.36
CA MET A 1 -1.50 -4.95 19.02
C MET A 1 -1.73 -3.85 18.03
N THR A 2 -0.71 -3.49 17.25
CA THR A 2 -0.76 -2.40 16.28
C THR A 2 -0.89 -3.03 14.90
N ILE A 3 -2.01 -2.77 14.22
CA ILE A 3 -2.28 -3.30 12.89
C ILE A 3 -1.86 -2.24 11.87
N GLY A 4 -1.07 -2.63 10.89
CA GLY A 4 -0.76 -1.82 9.72
C GLY A 4 -1.39 -2.41 8.46
N ILE A 5 -1.76 -1.56 7.51
CA ILE A 5 -2.32 -1.98 6.22
C ILE A 5 -1.35 -1.63 5.11
N TRP A 6 -1.00 -2.61 4.27
CA TRP A 6 -0.33 -2.37 3.00
C TRP A 6 -1.34 -2.47 1.86
N VAL A 7 -1.45 -1.39 1.08
CA VAL A 7 -2.33 -1.33 -0.10
C VAL A 7 -1.49 -1.37 -1.37
N LEU A 8 -1.78 -2.35 -2.24
CA LEU A 8 -1.11 -2.49 -3.54
C LEU A 8 -1.80 -1.65 -4.63
N GLY A 9 -1.08 -1.40 -5.74
CA GLY A 9 -1.53 -0.50 -6.81
C GLY A 9 -2.76 -0.94 -7.59
N ASP A 10 -3.25 -2.16 -7.38
CA ASP A 10 -4.46 -2.73 -7.96
C ASP A 10 -5.62 -2.86 -6.95
N GLN A 11 -5.44 -2.39 -5.71
CA GLN A 11 -6.38 -2.53 -4.59
C GLN A 11 -7.05 -1.21 -4.20
N LEU A 12 -7.15 -0.28 -5.16
CA LEU A 12 -7.48 1.13 -4.92
C LEU A 12 -8.99 1.37 -4.84
N TRP A 13 -9.63 0.86 -3.78
CA TRP A 13 -11.04 1.09 -3.47
C TRP A 13 -11.31 1.00 -1.96
N ASN A 14 -12.27 1.78 -1.47
CA ASN A 14 -12.47 2.03 -0.02
C ASN A 14 -12.92 0.80 0.79
N GLU A 15 -13.63 -0.14 0.15
CA GLU A 15 -14.23 -1.30 0.83
C GLU A 15 -13.37 -2.58 0.70
N GLN A 16 -12.13 -2.46 0.22
CA GLN A 16 -11.20 -3.58 0.14
C GLN A 16 -10.96 -4.23 1.50
N SER A 17 -10.72 -5.54 1.51
CA SER A 17 -10.83 -6.37 2.70
C SER A 17 -9.95 -5.92 3.88
N ALA A 18 -8.73 -5.46 3.64
CA ALA A 18 -7.82 -4.97 4.68
C ALA A 18 -8.30 -3.62 5.28
N LEU A 19 -8.69 -2.64 4.45
CA LEU A 19 -9.27 -1.37 4.93
C LEU A 19 -10.58 -1.62 5.69
N ASN A 20 -11.49 -2.41 5.11
CA ASN A 20 -12.77 -2.73 5.73
C ASN A 20 -12.60 -3.42 7.10
N SER A 21 -11.59 -4.29 7.24
CA SER A 21 -11.29 -4.98 8.51
C SER A 21 -10.91 -4.03 9.66
N CYS A 22 -10.49 -2.80 9.35
CA CYS A 22 -10.02 -1.80 10.30
C CYS A 22 -10.87 -0.52 10.32
N GLN A 23 -12.00 -0.49 9.61
CA GLN A 23 -12.83 0.71 9.44
C GLN A 23 -13.20 1.39 10.78
N LYS A 24 -13.51 0.59 11.82
CA LYS A 24 -13.86 1.10 13.15
C LYS A 24 -12.72 1.85 13.86
N ASN A 25 -11.47 1.60 13.49
CA ASN A 25 -10.27 2.19 14.09
C ASN A 25 -9.38 2.87 13.04
N HIS A 26 -9.96 3.33 11.94
CA HIS A 26 -9.22 3.86 10.79
C HIS A 26 -8.27 5.03 11.14
N GLN A 27 -8.67 5.91 12.07
CA GLN A 27 -7.87 7.06 12.52
C GLN A 27 -6.58 6.68 13.26
N ASN A 28 -6.49 5.46 13.79
CA ASN A 28 -5.29 4.96 14.46
C ASN A 28 -4.63 3.81 13.69
N THR A 29 -5.09 3.53 12.46
CA THR A 29 -4.57 2.42 11.66
C THR A 29 -3.64 2.99 10.59
N PRO A 30 -2.32 2.79 10.69
CA PRO A 30 -1.38 3.22 9.68
C PRO A 30 -1.59 2.43 8.37
N VAL A 31 -1.60 3.14 7.26
CA VAL A 31 -1.71 2.61 5.89
C VAL A 31 -0.46 3.00 5.10
N ILE A 32 0.08 2.09 4.30
CA ILE A 32 1.19 2.38 3.39
C ILE A 32 0.86 2.00 1.95
N LEU A 33 1.28 2.88 1.02
CA LEU A 33 1.38 2.62 -0.41
C LEU A 33 2.83 2.85 -0.84
N ILE A 34 3.34 2.01 -1.73
CA ILE A 34 4.75 2.04 -2.17
C ILE A 34 4.80 1.97 -3.70
N GLU A 35 5.45 2.95 -4.34
CA GLU A 35 5.87 2.86 -5.74
C GLU A 35 7.27 2.21 -5.79
N SER A 36 7.37 0.95 -6.22
CA SER A 36 8.67 0.28 -6.43
C SER A 36 9.15 0.39 -7.87
N LEU A 37 10.34 0.97 -8.07
CA LEU A 37 10.98 1.08 -9.39
C LEU A 37 11.47 -0.28 -9.91
N SER A 38 12.11 -1.10 -9.07
CA SER A 38 12.61 -2.42 -9.48
C SER A 38 11.48 -3.35 -9.90
N TYR A 39 10.33 -3.30 -9.21
CA TYR A 39 9.18 -4.12 -9.54
C TYR A 39 8.61 -3.79 -10.93
N VAL A 40 8.41 -2.50 -11.24
CA VAL A 40 7.88 -2.12 -12.56
C VAL A 40 8.88 -2.37 -13.69
N GLN A 41 10.17 -2.58 -13.38
CA GLN A 41 11.20 -2.94 -14.34
C GLN A 41 11.27 -4.45 -14.64
N GLN A 42 10.64 -5.30 -13.83
CA GLN A 42 10.62 -6.77 -14.05
C GLN A 42 9.94 -7.17 -15.36
N ARG A 43 9.05 -6.31 -15.88
CA ARG A 43 8.36 -6.52 -17.15
C ARG A 43 8.30 -5.23 -17.96
N ARG A 44 8.17 -5.39 -19.27
CA ARG A 44 8.06 -4.26 -20.19
C ARG A 44 6.62 -3.72 -20.25
N TYR A 45 6.20 -3.02 -19.19
CA TYR A 45 4.88 -2.40 -19.15
C TYR A 45 4.77 -1.21 -20.11
N HIS A 46 3.56 -0.97 -20.61
CA HIS A 46 3.28 0.24 -21.39
C HIS A 46 3.36 1.48 -20.49
N ARG A 47 3.96 2.57 -20.99
CA ARG A 47 4.15 3.80 -20.21
C ARG A 47 2.83 4.37 -19.67
N GLN A 48 1.76 4.32 -20.45
CA GLN A 48 0.44 4.76 -19.99
C GLN A 48 -0.09 3.93 -18.82
N LYS A 49 0.19 2.62 -18.78
CA LYS A 49 -0.20 1.77 -17.65
C LYS A 49 0.50 2.22 -16.36
N LEU A 50 1.81 2.47 -16.43
CA LEU A 50 2.58 2.91 -15.27
C LEU A 50 2.09 4.27 -14.76
N VAL A 51 1.92 5.24 -15.67
CA VAL A 51 1.40 6.57 -15.33
C VAL A 51 0.00 6.48 -14.73
N PHE A 52 -0.87 5.66 -15.31
CA PHE A 52 -2.23 5.46 -14.81
C PHE A 52 -2.25 4.90 -13.38
N ILE A 53 -1.51 3.81 -13.14
CA ILE A 53 -1.47 3.16 -11.82
C ILE A 53 -0.88 4.10 -10.76
N TRP A 54 0.27 4.72 -11.03
CA TRP A 54 0.88 5.64 -10.05
C TRP A 54 0.02 6.88 -9.79
N SER A 55 -0.61 7.44 -10.83
CA SER A 55 -1.57 8.53 -10.65
C SER A 55 -2.74 8.09 -9.77
N ALA A 56 -3.31 6.91 -10.02
CA ALA A 56 -4.41 6.37 -9.23
C ALA A 56 -3.99 6.13 -7.77
N MET A 57 -2.80 5.56 -7.53
CA MET A 57 -2.26 5.34 -6.18
C MET A 57 -2.10 6.65 -5.40
N ARG A 58 -1.54 7.70 -6.03
CA ARG A 58 -1.36 9.01 -5.40
C ARG A 58 -2.71 9.65 -5.04
N HIS A 59 -3.67 9.64 -5.96
CA HIS A 59 -5.01 10.17 -5.69
C HIS A 59 -5.73 9.37 -4.60
N PHE A 60 -5.61 8.04 -4.61
CA PHE A 60 -6.23 7.19 -3.59
C PHE A 60 -5.60 7.41 -2.20
N ALA A 61 -4.29 7.63 -2.14
CA ALA A 61 -3.63 8.00 -0.89
C ALA A 61 -4.18 9.31 -0.30
N GLU A 62 -4.42 10.32 -1.14
CA GLU A 62 -5.06 11.57 -0.72
C GLU A 62 -6.53 11.37 -0.31
N GLU A 63 -7.27 10.54 -1.04
CA GLU A 63 -8.65 10.18 -0.69
C GLU A 63 -8.71 9.54 0.71
N LEU A 64 -7.83 8.58 0.99
CA LEU A 64 -7.73 7.94 2.30
C LEU A 64 -7.34 8.94 3.41
N ARG A 65 -6.41 9.88 3.13
CA ARG A 65 -6.08 10.96 4.08
C ARG A 65 -7.30 11.83 4.40
N GLN A 66 -8.08 12.19 3.39
CA GLN A 66 -9.32 12.97 3.57
C GLN A 66 -10.38 12.21 4.38
N GLN A 67 -10.39 10.88 4.29
CA GLN A 67 -11.24 10.01 5.11
C GLN A 67 -10.70 9.77 6.53
N GLY A 68 -9.54 10.33 6.88
CA GLY A 68 -8.95 10.27 8.22
C GLY A 68 -8.00 9.09 8.46
N TRP A 69 -7.57 8.38 7.41
CA TRP A 69 -6.55 7.33 7.55
C TRP A 69 -5.15 7.93 7.74
N LEU A 70 -4.29 7.21 8.47
CA LEU A 70 -2.88 7.55 8.67
C LEU A 70 -2.02 7.03 7.50
N VAL A 71 -2.00 7.76 6.38
CA VAL A 71 -1.39 7.27 5.12
C VAL A 71 0.07 7.69 4.96
N SER A 72 0.95 6.70 4.83
CA SER A 72 2.34 6.82 4.34
C SER A 72 2.39 6.49 2.85
N TYR A 73 3.10 7.30 2.06
CA TYR A 73 3.27 7.09 0.63
C TYR A 73 4.75 7.16 0.29
N GLU A 74 5.31 6.07 -0.19
CA GLU A 74 6.76 5.94 -0.44
C GLU A 74 7.03 5.72 -1.93
N THR A 75 8.10 6.35 -2.43
CA THR A 75 8.69 6.01 -3.73
C THR A 75 10.08 5.46 -3.44
N ALA A 76 10.32 4.20 -3.83
CA ALA A 76 11.52 3.46 -3.46
C ALA A 76 11.99 2.53 -4.59
N ASP A 77 13.20 1.99 -4.46
CA ASP A 77 13.71 1.00 -5.41
C ASP A 77 12.97 -0.33 -5.27
N ASP A 78 12.75 -0.82 -4.05
CA ASP A 78 12.05 -2.07 -3.73
C ASP A 78 10.85 -1.86 -2.78
N PHE A 79 10.12 -2.93 -2.48
CA PHE A 79 9.02 -2.91 -1.50
C PHE A 79 9.49 -3.20 -0.07
N GLU A 80 10.49 -4.06 0.09
CA GLU A 80 10.89 -4.63 1.39
C GLU A 80 11.48 -3.57 2.31
N THR A 81 12.44 -2.79 1.81
CA THR A 81 13.16 -1.75 2.56
C THR A 81 12.22 -0.70 3.16
N PRO A 82 11.35 -0.01 2.38
CA PRO A 82 10.41 0.96 2.95
C PRO A 82 9.35 0.30 3.85
N LEU A 83 8.90 -0.92 3.54
CA LEU A 83 7.91 -1.62 4.35
C LEU A 83 8.45 -1.99 5.73
N GLN A 84 9.67 -2.55 5.81
CA GLN A 84 10.32 -2.89 7.08
C GLN A 84 10.62 -1.65 7.93
N ALA A 85 11.08 -0.56 7.31
CA ALA A 85 11.31 0.71 8.00
C ALA A 85 9.99 1.27 8.56
N TRP A 86 8.91 1.19 7.78
CA TRP A 86 7.59 1.64 8.19
C TRP A 86 6.99 0.77 9.31
N VAL A 87 7.12 -0.56 9.23
CA VAL A 87 6.71 -1.50 10.30
C VAL A 87 7.41 -1.17 11.60
N THR A 88 8.73 -0.96 11.55
CA THR A 88 9.55 -0.62 12.72
C THR A 88 9.15 0.74 13.31
N LYS A 89 9.03 1.77 12.46
CA LYS A 89 8.68 3.14 12.87
C LYS A 89 7.32 3.22 13.57
N ASN A 90 6.34 2.45 13.11
CA ASN A 90 4.97 2.46 13.64
C ASN A 90 4.71 1.33 14.65
N THR A 91 5.76 0.58 15.05
CA THR A 91 5.65 -0.55 16.00
C THR A 91 4.51 -1.53 15.62
N ILE A 92 4.40 -1.83 14.33
CA ILE A 92 3.35 -2.69 13.77
C ILE A 92 3.62 -4.15 14.17
N THR A 93 2.63 -4.79 14.77
CA THR A 93 2.68 -6.19 15.22
C THR A 93 1.90 -7.14 14.31
N GLU A 94 1.03 -6.62 13.46
CA GLU A 94 0.28 -7.37 12.45
C GLU A 94 0.17 -6.52 11.18
N LEU A 95 0.66 -7.06 10.07
CA LEU A 95 0.51 -6.46 8.75
C LEU A 95 -0.67 -7.12 8.03
N ARG A 96 -1.60 -6.31 7.53
CA ARG A 96 -2.72 -6.76 6.71
C ARG A 96 -2.55 -6.28 5.27
N VAL A 97 -2.80 -7.18 4.34
CA VAL A 97 -2.83 -6.91 2.91
C VAL A 97 -4.02 -7.67 2.32
N MET A 98 -4.76 -7.06 1.40
CA MET A 98 -5.75 -7.83 0.63
C MET A 98 -4.99 -8.86 -0.20
N THR A 99 -5.46 -10.10 -0.25
CA THR A 99 -4.78 -11.19 -0.95
C THR A 99 -4.34 -10.74 -2.36
N PRO A 100 -3.03 -10.72 -2.64
CA PRO A 100 -2.54 -10.28 -3.94
C PRO A 100 -3.00 -11.23 -5.06
N ASN A 101 -3.23 -10.68 -6.24
CA ASN A 101 -3.54 -11.48 -7.44
C ASN A 101 -2.28 -12.06 -8.11
N ASP A 102 -1.12 -11.47 -7.84
CA ASP A 102 0.17 -11.84 -8.42
C ASP A 102 1.03 -12.57 -7.37
N ARG A 103 1.53 -13.76 -7.73
CA ARG A 103 2.34 -14.61 -6.84
C ARG A 103 3.55 -13.91 -6.22
N PRO A 104 4.31 -13.06 -6.93
CA PRO A 104 5.47 -12.39 -6.35
C PRO A 104 5.17 -11.58 -5.08
N PHE A 105 3.94 -11.06 -4.92
CA PHE A 105 3.56 -10.31 -3.71
C PHE A 105 3.19 -11.20 -2.52
N ALA A 106 2.90 -12.49 -2.75
CA ALA A 106 2.62 -13.43 -1.65
C ALA A 106 3.92 -13.91 -0.96
N GLU A 107 5.07 -13.63 -1.55
CA GLU A 107 6.41 -14.07 -1.10
C GLU A 107 7.23 -12.93 -0.48
N ILE A 108 6.74 -11.68 -0.49
CA ILE A 108 7.32 -10.49 0.14
C ILE A 108 6.78 -10.35 1.57
#